data_AF-A0A7X1CJ40-F1
#
_entry.id   AF-A0A7X1CJ40-F1
#
_cell.length_a   1.000
_cell.length_b   1.000
_cell.length_c   1.000
_cell.angle_alpha   90.00
_cell.angle_beta   90.00
_cell.angle_gamma   90.00
#
_symmetry.space_group_name_H-M   'P 1'
#
loop_
_entity.id
_entity.type
_entity.pdbx_description
1 polymer ?
#
loop_
_entity_poly.entity_id
_entity_poly.type
_entity_poly.pdbx_seq_one_letter_code
_entity_poly.pdbx_strand_id
1 'polypeptide(L)'
;MDNISGVFEVLKKVNEKNNFNLISNQILEEELDNINDLAEINDKLTHVLHCLSQEQERENLRNKLVELHLVIADIEWQYDQLHDIIRQVIGNLADGLDD
;
A
#
# COMPACT_ATOMS: atom_id res chain seq x y z
N MET A 1 4.16 7.09 5.53
CA MET A 1 3.92 5.64 5.27
C MET A 1 5.11 5.06 4.48
N ASP A 2 6.31 5.46 4.89
CA ASP A 2 7.49 5.43 4.02
C ASP A 2 8.01 4.01 3.80
N ASN A 3 7.63 3.09 4.67
CA ASN A 3 7.93 1.67 4.54
C ASN A 3 7.21 1.04 3.34
N ILE A 4 5.97 1.45 3.01
CA ILE A 4 5.23 0.94 1.85
C ILE A 4 5.95 1.35 0.57
N SER A 5 6.24 2.65 0.42
CA SER A 5 7.04 3.19 -0.69
C SER A 5 8.41 2.54 -0.76
N GLY A 6 9.07 2.32 0.38
CA GLY A 6 10.38 1.68 0.46
C GLY A 6 10.36 0.23 -0.01
N VAL A 7 9.31 -0.54 0.31
CA VAL A 7 9.15 -1.92 -0.18
C VAL A 7 9.00 -1.93 -1.70
N PHE A 8 8.15 -1.07 -2.26
CA PHE A 8 7.98 -0.97 -3.70
C PHE A 8 9.28 -0.59 -4.43
N GLU A 9 10.03 0.39 -3.91
CA GLU A 9 11.32 0.78 -4.47
C GLU A 9 12.34 -0.37 -4.45
N VAL A 10 12.31 -1.22 -3.43
CA VAL A 10 13.14 -2.44 -3.39
C VAL A 10 12.68 -3.43 -4.46
N LEU A 11 11.38 -3.67 -4.61
CA LEU A 11 10.82 -4.58 -5.62
C LEU A 11 11.17 -4.12 -7.05
N LYS A 12 11.08 -2.82 -7.32
CA LYS A 12 11.47 -2.22 -8.60
C LYS A 12 12.95 -2.47 -8.90
N LYS A 13 13.84 -2.25 -7.93
CA LYS A 13 15.28 -2.55 -8.07
C LYS A 13 15.56 -4.04 -8.28
N VAL A 14 14.79 -4.92 -7.64
CA VAL A 14 14.90 -6.36 -7.86
C VAL A 14 14.49 -6.70 -9.30
N ASN A 15 13.40 -6.11 -9.81
CA ASN A 15 12.98 -6.30 -11.20
C ASN A 15 14.03 -5.79 -12.19
N GLU A 16 14.60 -4.59 -11.96
CA GLU A 16 15.70 -4.01 -12.76
C GLU A 16 16.92 -4.94 -12.82
N LYS A 17 17.34 -5.52 -11.69
CA LYS A 17 18.46 -6.49 -11.62
C LYS A 17 18.20 -7.78 -12.38
N ASN A 18 16.94 -8.10 -12.66
CA ASN A 18 16.51 -9.29 -13.40
C ASN A 18 15.97 -8.93 -14.79
N ASN A 19 16.51 -7.86 -15.40
CA ASN A 19 16.19 -7.42 -16.76
C ASN A 19 14.70 -7.12 -16.99
N PHE A 20 13.99 -6.67 -15.96
CA PHE A 20 12.56 -6.31 -16.01
C PHE A 20 11.62 -7.49 -16.33
N ASN A 21 12.02 -8.72 -16.00
CA ASN A 21 11.24 -9.92 -16.31
C ASN A 21 10.36 -10.43 -15.14
N LEU A 22 10.45 -9.83 -13.95
CA LEU A 22 9.76 -10.33 -12.74
C LEU A 22 8.43 -9.63 -12.48
N ILE A 23 8.30 -8.36 -12.83
CA ILE A 23 7.09 -7.54 -12.64
C ILE A 23 6.81 -6.82 -13.95
N SER A 24 5.56 -6.85 -14.40
CA SER A 24 5.16 -6.13 -15.62
C SER A 24 5.16 -4.62 -15.39
N ASN A 25 5.39 -3.85 -16.45
CA ASN A 25 5.32 -2.38 -16.38
C ASN A 25 3.94 -1.89 -15.95
N GLN A 26 2.87 -2.58 -16.35
CA GLN A 26 1.51 -2.23 -15.94
C GLN A 26 1.36 -2.29 -14.41
N ILE A 27 1.83 -3.36 -13.77
CA ILE A 27 1.74 -3.51 -12.30
C ILE A 27 2.59 -2.43 -11.61
N LEU A 28 3.76 -2.09 -12.18
CA LEU A 28 4.59 -1.01 -11.66
C LEU A 28 3.94 0.37 -11.79
N GLU A 29 3.21 0.62 -12.87
CA GLU A 29 2.48 1.88 -13.07
C GLU A 29 1.28 1.98 -12.11
N GLU A 30 0.48 0.92 -11.99
CA GLU A 30 -0.65 0.85 -11.06
C GLU A 30 -0.19 1.05 -9.60
N GLU A 31 0.88 0.39 -9.18
CA GLU A 31 1.39 0.52 -7.82
C GLU A 31 2.07 1.88 -7.56
N LEU A 32 2.67 2.49 -8.58
CA LEU A 32 3.19 3.86 -8.46
C LEU A 32 2.06 4.86 -8.20
N ASP A 33 0.93 4.72 -8.88
CA ASP A 33 -0.26 5.54 -8.64
C ASP A 33 -0.80 5.32 -7.22
N ASN A 34 -0.91 4.07 -6.77
CA ASN A 34 -1.30 3.74 -5.39
C ASN A 34 -0.39 4.40 -4.35
N ILE A 35 0.93 4.39 -4.60
CA ILE A 35 1.91 5.00 -3.70
C ILE A 35 1.79 6.51 -3.64
N ASN A 36 1.44 7.16 -4.75
CA ASN A 36 1.21 8.61 -4.77
C ASN A 36 0.03 9.01 -3.88
N ASP A 37 -0.96 8.13 -3.72
CA ASP A 37 -2.13 8.35 -2.87
C ASP A 37 -1.84 8.17 -1.36
N LEU A 38 -0.70 7.58 -0.98
CA LEU A 38 -0.35 7.35 0.44
C LEU A 38 -0.27 8.64 1.26
N ALA A 39 0.14 9.75 0.63
CA ALA A 39 0.16 11.05 1.30
C ALA A 39 -1.25 11.48 1.69
N GLU A 40 -2.23 11.31 0.79
CA GLU A 40 -3.63 11.62 1.06
C GLU A 40 -4.22 10.70 2.14
N ILE A 41 -3.91 9.40 2.10
CA ILE A 41 -4.35 8.43 3.12
C ILE A 41 -3.79 8.83 4.50
N ASN A 42 -2.52 9.23 4.57
CA ASN A 42 -1.88 9.66 5.81
C ASN A 42 -2.47 10.97 6.37
N ASP A 43 -2.80 11.92 5.49
CA ASP A 43 -3.47 13.16 5.87
C ASP A 43 -4.89 12.89 6.39
N LYS A 44 -5.65 12.02 5.71
CA LYS A 44 -6.97 11.56 6.17
C LYS A 44 -6.88 10.89 7.54
N LEU A 45 -5.92 9.98 7.75
CA LEU A 45 -5.71 9.32 9.03
C LEU A 45 -5.46 10.34 10.15
N THR A 46 -4.53 11.27 9.91
CA THR A 46 -4.15 12.31 10.87
C THR A 46 -5.36 13.18 11.23
N HIS A 47 -6.15 13.56 10.23
CA HIS A 47 -7.37 14.35 10.43
C HIS A 47 -8.41 13.59 11.28
N VAL A 48 -8.71 12.34 10.93
CA VAL A 48 -9.70 11.53 11.64
C VAL A 48 -9.28 11.30 13.10
N LEU A 49 -8.00 11.00 13.35
CA LEU A 49 -7.46 10.84 14.70
C LEU A 49 -7.56 12.12 15.52
N HIS A 50 -7.24 13.27 14.93
CA HIS A 50 -7.39 14.57 15.59
C HIS A 50 -8.86 14.81 15.97
N CYS A 51 -9.80 14.62 15.05
CA CYS A 51 -11.23 14.76 15.33
C CYS A 51 -11.72 13.80 16.42
N LEU A 52 -11.34 12.53 16.36
CA LEU A 52 -11.69 11.53 17.38
C LEU A 52 -11.18 11.90 18.78
N SER A 53 -9.99 12.50 18.88
CA SER A 53 -9.40 12.89 20.16
C SER A 53 -10.16 14.00 20.89
N GLN A 54 -10.98 14.76 20.16
CA GLN A 54 -11.72 15.92 20.67
C GLN A 54 -13.23 15.65 20.79
N GLU A 55 -13.73 14.58 20.18
CA GLU A 55 -15.16 14.30 20.08
C GLU A 55 -15.70 13.68 21.38
N GLN A 56 -16.85 14.19 21.84
CA GLN A 56 -17.50 13.76 23.08
C GLN A 56 -18.93 13.27 22.84
N GLU A 57 -19.52 13.63 21.69
CA GLU A 57 -20.87 13.23 21.34
C GLU A 57 -20.88 11.81 20.77
N ARG A 58 -21.73 10.94 21.34
CA ARG A 58 -21.75 9.50 21.01
C ARG A 58 -22.04 9.21 19.54
N GLU A 59 -22.93 9.98 18.90
CA GLU A 59 -23.30 9.79 17.50
C GLU A 59 -22.14 10.20 16.56
N ASN A 60 -21.51 11.33 16.85
CA ASN A 60 -20.33 11.79 16.09
C ASN A 60 -19.14 10.85 16.29
N LEU A 61 -18.92 10.33 17.50
CA LEU A 61 -17.92 9.30 17.77
C LEU A 61 -18.12 8.08 16.88
N ARG A 62 -19.36 7.58 16.75
CA ARG A 62 -19.67 6.44 15.88
C ARG A 62 -19.28 6.75 14.42
N ASN A 63 -19.68 7.91 13.91
CA ASN A 63 -19.37 8.29 12.52
C ASN A 63 -17.86 8.42 12.29
N LYS A 64 -17.14 9.02 13.24
CA LYS A 64 -15.67 9.15 13.15
C LYS A 64 -14.93 7.82 13.28
N LEU A 65 -15.46 6.86 14.03
CA LEU A 65 -14.92 5.50 14.06
C LEU A 65 -15.14 4.75 12.74
N VAL A 66 -16.26 5.01 12.04
CA VAL A 66 -16.48 4.47 10.69
C VAL A 66 -15.49 5.09 9.70
N GLU A 67 -15.27 6.42 9.75
CA GLU A 67 -14.24 7.08 8.94
C GLU A 67 -12.85 6.49 9.21
N LEU A 68 -12.50 6.26 10.48
CA LEU A 68 -11.22 5.64 10.84
C LEU A 68 -11.10 4.23 10.25
N HIS A 69 -12.15 3.42 10.36
CA HIS A 69 -12.17 2.08 9.79
C HIS A 69 -11.92 2.08 8.28
N LEU A 70 -12.53 3.03 7.54
CA LEU A 70 -12.31 3.15 6.10
C LEU A 70 -10.86 3.50 5.77
N VAL A 71 -10.26 4.45 6.48
CA VAL A 71 -8.85 4.81 6.27
C VAL A 71 -7.92 3.65 6.62
N ILE A 72 -8.22 2.87 7.65
CA ILE A 72 -7.45 1.65 7.97
C ILE A 72 -7.60 0.60 6.87
N ALA A 73 -8.81 0.41 6.33
CA ALA A 73 -9.02 -0.50 5.21
C ALA A 73 -8.22 -0.09 3.96
N ASP A 74 -8.13 1.21 3.67
CA ASP A 74 -7.27 1.72 2.59
C ASP A 74 -5.79 1.36 2.84
N ILE A 75 -5.31 1.49 4.08
CA ILE A 75 -3.94 1.13 4.46
C ILE A 75 -3.71 -0.38 4.33
N GLU A 76 -4.64 -1.22 4.81
CA GLU A 76 -4.58 -2.67 4.67
C GLU A 76 -4.50 -3.08 3.20
N TRP A 77 -5.30 -2.45 2.34
CA TRP A 77 -5.30 -2.71 0.91
C TRP A 77 -3.93 -2.44 0.26
N GLN A 78 -3.24 -1.37 0.67
CA GLN A 78 -1.88 -1.07 0.17
C GLN A 78 -0.87 -2.16 0.53
N TYR A 79 -0.98 -2.73 1.74
CA TYR A 79 -0.13 -3.86 2.13
C TYR A 79 -0.47 -5.13 1.34
N ASP A 80 -1.75 -5.38 1.07
CA ASP A 80 -2.18 -6.54 0.27
C ASP A 80 -1.66 -6.44 -1.17
N GLN A 81 -1.69 -5.25 -1.80
CA GLN A 81 -1.10 -5.04 -3.14
C GLN A 81 0.38 -5.39 -3.15
N LEU A 82 1.16 -4.84 -2.22
CA LEU A 82 2.59 -5.16 -2.11
C LEU A 82 2.83 -6.65 -1.85
N HIS A 83 2.03 -7.27 -0.99
CA HIS A 83 2.13 -8.69 -0.71
C HIS A 83 1.92 -9.55 -1.96
N ASP A 84 0.93 -9.21 -2.79
CA ASP A 84 0.66 -9.93 -4.03
C ASP A 84 1.78 -9.75 -5.06
N ILE A 85 2.34 -8.54 -5.18
CA ILE A 85 3.52 -8.29 -6.03
C ILE A 85 4.72 -9.12 -5.54
N ILE A 86 4.98 -9.17 -4.23
CA ILE A 86 6.05 -9.99 -3.65
C ILE A 86 5.85 -11.46 -4.01
N ARG A 87 4.62 -11.97 -3.87
CA ARG A 87 4.29 -13.35 -4.21
C ARG A 87 4.54 -13.65 -5.69
N GLN A 88 4.15 -12.74 -6.58
CA GLN A 88 4.42 -12.87 -8.01
C GLN A 88 5.92 -12.91 -8.31
N VAL A 89 6.70 -12.00 -7.71
CA VAL A 89 8.16 -11.96 -7.86
C VAL A 89 8.80 -13.28 -7.42
N ILE A 90 8.37 -13.84 -6.28
CA ILE A 90 8.85 -15.14 -5.79
C ILE A 90 8.53 -16.25 -6.79
N GLY A 91 7.31 -16.30 -7.32
CA GLY A 91 6.90 -17.29 -8.32
C GLY A 91 7.77 -17.21 -9.58
N ASN A 92 7.92 -16.02 -10.14
CA ASN A 92 8.70 -15.80 -11.37
C ASN A 92 10.19 -16.10 -11.19
N LEU A 93 10.73 -15.95 -9.97
CA LEU A 93 12.10 -16.37 -9.66
C LEU A 93 12.25 -17.90 -9.58
N ALA A 94 11.23 -18.61 -9.10
CA ALA A 94 11.25 -20.07 -9.04
C ALA A 94 11.13 -20.70 -10.44
N ASP A 95 10.30 -20.12 -11.31
CA ASP A 95 10.09 -20.61 -12.68
C ASP A 95 11.29 -20.36 -13.60
N GLY A 96 12.18 -19.42 -13.26
CA GLY A 96 13.42 -19.12 -13.99
C GLY A 96 14.63 -20.02 -13.64
N LEU A 97 14.45 -21.04 -12.79
CA LEU A 97 15.53 -21.96 -12.35
C LEU A 97 15.55 -23.30 -13.10
N ASP A 98 14.67 -23.50 -14.08
CA ASP A 98 14.55 -24.75 -14.86
C ASP A 98 15.29 -24.74 -16.22
N ASP A 99 16.12 -23.72 -16.52
CA ASP A 99 17.01 -23.66 -17.71
C ASP A 99 18.50 -23.86 -17.38
#